data_AF-A0A2G6PDB2-F1
#
_entry.id   AF-A0A2G6PDB2-F1
#
_cell.length_a   1.000
_cell.length_b   1.000
_cell.length_c   1.000
_cell.angle_alpha   90.00
_cell.angle_beta   90.00
_cell.angle_gamma   90.00
#
_symmetry.space_group_name_H-M   'P 1'
#
loop_
_entity.id
_entity.type
_entity.pdbx_description
1 polymer ?
#
loop_
_entity_poly.entity_id
_entity_poly.type
_entity_poly.pdbx_seq_one_letter_code
_entity_poly.pdbx_strand_id
1 'polypeptide(L)'
;MTDISDKENPEWQETDSKKARPAAEQLPHLGEEQRKQKKPKKIPISIRLSPEVVTFFRAQGKGWQTKLNQILQEYVAAHED
;
A
#
# COMPACT_ATOMS: atom_id res chain seq x y z
N MET A 1 -20.46 -14.91 -13.54
CA MET A 1 -19.86 -13.88 -12.66
C MET A 1 -21.04 -13.18 -12.00
N THR A 2 -21.51 -13.67 -10.86
CA THR A 2 -22.70 -13.10 -10.21
C THR A 2 -22.23 -11.99 -9.28
N ASP A 3 -22.63 -10.78 -9.61
CA ASP A 3 -22.48 -9.57 -8.81
C ASP A 3 -23.33 -9.71 -7.53
N ILE A 4 -22.68 -9.88 -6.38
CA ILE A 4 -23.32 -10.02 -5.05
C ILE A 4 -22.94 -8.80 -4.22
N SER A 5 -23.17 -7.58 -4.71
CA SER A 5 -22.66 -6.41 -4.00
C SER A 5 -23.67 -5.33 -3.63
N ASP A 6 -24.97 -5.52 -3.86
CA ASP A 6 -25.97 -4.48 -3.55
C ASP A 6 -27.22 -4.97 -2.81
N LYS A 7 -27.51 -6.28 -2.74
CA LYS A 7 -28.80 -6.75 -2.19
C LYS A 7 -28.89 -6.74 -0.65
N GLU A 8 -27.73 -6.70 0.02
CA GLU A 8 -27.61 -6.75 1.49
C GLU A 8 -27.19 -5.40 2.10
N ASN A 9 -27.15 -4.33 1.28
CA ASN A 9 -26.78 -2.99 1.74
C ASN A 9 -28.02 -2.08 1.73
N PRO A 10 -28.79 -2.02 2.83
CA PRO A 10 -30.00 -1.21 2.87
C PRO A 10 -29.70 0.27 2.63
N GLU A 11 -30.62 0.96 1.95
CA GLU A 11 -30.51 2.41 1.77
C GLU A 11 -30.57 3.10 3.12
N TRP A 12 -29.55 3.89 3.43
CA TRP A 12 -29.39 4.60 4.70
C TRP A 12 -30.59 5.50 4.96
N GLN A 13 -31.33 5.25 6.05
CA GLN A 13 -32.46 6.09 6.44
C GLN A 13 -31.99 7.20 7.39
N GLU A 14 -32.77 8.27 7.53
CA GLU A 14 -32.48 9.37 8.46
C GLU A 14 -32.36 8.88 9.93
N THR A 15 -33.04 7.79 10.27
CA THR A 15 -32.95 7.17 11.59
C THR A 15 -31.62 6.44 11.83
N ASP A 16 -30.95 5.98 10.78
CA ASP A 16 -29.62 5.35 10.87
C ASP A 16 -28.55 6.40 11.13
N SER A 17 -28.65 7.55 10.46
CA SER A 17 -27.80 8.72 10.73
C SER A 17 -27.95 9.21 12.17
N LYS A 18 -29.17 9.17 12.75
CA LYS A 18 -29.41 9.56 14.14
C LYS A 18 -28.86 8.56 15.17
N LYS A 19 -28.68 7.30 14.77
CA LYS A 19 -28.09 6.24 15.60
C LYS A 19 -26.57 6.14 15.43
N ALA A 20 -26.00 6.79 14.41
CA ALA A 20 -24.57 6.80 14.19
C ALA A 20 -23.84 7.39 15.41
N ARG A 21 -22.87 6.64 15.94
CA ARG A 21 -22.02 7.07 17.05
C ARG A 21 -20.58 7.15 16.56
N PRO A 22 -19.74 8.00 17.18
CA PRO A 22 -18.33 8.08 16.81
C PRO A 22 -17.67 6.70 16.93
N ALA A 23 -16.86 6.34 15.92
CA ALA A 23 -16.18 5.04 15.86
C ALA A 23 -15.31 4.75 17.09
N ALA A 24 -14.79 5.80 17.75
CA ALA A 24 -14.05 5.66 19.00
C ALA A 24 -14.89 5.06 20.15
N GLU A 25 -16.21 5.23 20.12
CA GLU A 25 -17.14 4.74 21.15
C GLU A 25 -17.66 3.34 20.83
N GLN A 26 -17.88 3.02 19.55
CA GLN A 26 -18.34 1.69 19.13
C GLN A 26 -17.21 0.67 18.98
N LEU A 27 -15.98 1.13 18.72
CA LEU A 27 -14.82 0.27 18.47
C LEU A 27 -13.66 0.63 19.43
N PRO A 28 -13.84 0.49 20.75
CA PRO A 28 -12.81 0.86 21.74
C PRO A 28 -11.54 0.00 21.66
N HIS A 29 -11.64 -1.18 21.06
CA HIS A 29 -10.51 -2.09 20.83
C HIS A 29 -9.71 -1.76 19.55
N LEU A 30 -10.25 -0.90 18.69
CA LEU A 30 -9.56 -0.43 17.48
C LEU A 30 -8.65 0.73 17.87
N GLY A 31 -7.62 0.40 18.65
CA GLY A 31 -6.68 1.35 19.23
C GLY A 31 -5.95 2.21 18.19
N GLU A 32 -5.35 3.29 18.67
CA GLU A 32 -4.59 4.28 17.89
C GLU A 32 -3.50 3.66 16.99
N GLU A 33 -3.07 2.44 17.31
CA GLU A 33 -2.08 1.67 16.58
C GLU A 33 -2.51 1.30 15.16
N GLN A 34 -3.81 1.06 14.92
CA GLN A 34 -4.36 0.79 13.58
C GLN A 34 -4.40 2.06 12.70
N ARG A 35 -4.43 3.25 13.32
CA ARG A 35 -4.49 4.54 12.62
C ARG A 35 -3.13 5.07 12.21
N LYS A 36 -2.03 4.53 12.75
CA LYS A 36 -0.68 4.92 12.36
C LYS A 36 -0.38 4.39 10.96
N GLN A 37 -0.68 5.20 9.95
CA GLN A 37 -0.14 5.00 8.61
C GLN A 37 1.37 4.83 8.73
N LYS A 38 1.88 3.66 8.32
CA LYS A 38 3.32 3.42 8.28
C LYS A 38 3.92 4.50 7.37
N LYS A 39 4.79 5.34 7.92
CA LYS A 39 5.53 6.33 7.13
C LYS A 39 6.09 5.65 5.88
N PRO A 40 6.03 6.29 4.70
CA PRO A 40 6.54 5.69 3.48
C PRO A 40 8.03 5.38 3.65
N LYS A 41 8.37 4.09 3.70
CA LYS A 41 9.77 3.63 3.88
C LYS A 41 10.64 3.86 2.63
N LYS A 42 10.01 4.18 1.50
CA LYS A 42 10.65 4.34 0.19
C LYS A 42 10.28 5.70 -0.38
N ILE A 43 11.28 6.40 -0.91
CA ILE A 43 11.08 7.69 -1.57
C ILE A 43 10.86 7.42 -3.06
N PRO A 44 9.71 7.80 -3.64
CA PRO A 44 9.51 7.66 -5.08
C PRO A 44 10.39 8.68 -5.80
N ILE A 45 11.37 8.19 -6.56
CA ILE A 45 12.25 9.02 -7.38
C ILE A 45 12.12 8.62 -8.84
N SER A 46 12.19 9.61 -9.73
CA SER A 46 12.28 9.38 -11.18
C SER A 46 13.75 9.37 -11.58
N ILE A 47 14.27 8.22 -11.98
CA ILE A 47 15.65 8.05 -12.45
C ILE A 47 15.64 7.51 -13.88
N ARG A 48 16.63 7.93 -14.68
CA ARG A 48 16.86 7.39 -16.02
C ARG A 48 17.90 6.28 -15.92
N LEU A 49 17.56 5.10 -16.43
CA LEU A 49 18.44 3.95 -16.48
C LEU A 49 18.69 3.57 -17.94
N SER A 50 19.83 2.95 -18.22
CA SER A 50 20.14 2.42 -19.55
C SER A 50 19.09 1.40 -20.00
N PRO A 51 18.76 1.36 -21.31
CA PRO A 51 17.70 0.49 -21.83
C PRO A 51 18.00 -1.00 -21.61
N GLU A 52 19.27 -1.40 -21.68
CA GLU A 52 19.70 -2.78 -21.43
C GLU A 52 19.39 -3.23 -20.00
N VAL A 53 19.66 -2.36 -19.02
CA VAL A 53 19.38 -2.61 -17.60
C VAL A 53 17.88 -2.78 -17.38
N VAL A 54 17.07 -1.86 -17.91
CA VAL A 54 15.59 -1.93 -17.77
C VAL A 54 15.04 -3.19 -18.42
N THR A 55 15.54 -3.55 -19.61
CA THR A 55 15.10 -4.73 -20.35
C THR A 55 15.42 -6.01 -19.59
N PHE A 56 16.65 -6.12 -19.07
CA PHE A 56 17.10 -7.27 -18.28
C PHE A 56 16.23 -7.49 -17.03
N PHE A 57 15.95 -6.43 -16.27
CA PHE A 57 15.14 -6.56 -15.06
C PHE A 57 13.67 -6.83 -15.40
N ARG A 58 13.09 -6.14 -16.40
CA ARG A 58 11.69 -6.37 -16.81
C ARG A 58 11.45 -7.81 -17.27
N ALA A 59 12.44 -8.45 -17.91
CA ALA A 59 12.35 -9.85 -18.32
C ALA A 59 12.21 -10.83 -17.13
N GLN A 60 12.60 -10.43 -15.91
CA GLN A 60 12.44 -11.26 -14.71
C GLN A 60 11.00 -11.30 -14.17
N GLY A 61 10.09 -10.51 -14.75
CA GLY A 61 8.67 -10.54 -14.42
C GLY A 61 8.31 -9.79 -13.15
N LYS A 62 7.32 -10.30 -12.40
CA LYS A 62 6.74 -9.61 -11.24
C LYS A 62 7.81 -9.39 -10.16
N GLY A 63 7.95 -8.14 -9.70
CA GLY A 63 8.89 -7.78 -8.64
C GLY A 63 10.28 -7.34 -9.13
N TRP A 64 10.48 -7.13 -10.43
CA TRP A 64 11.76 -6.67 -10.98
C TRP A 64 12.28 -5.36 -10.35
N GLN A 65 11.40 -4.43 -9.98
CA GLN A 65 11.77 -3.20 -9.26
C GLN A 65 12.29 -3.49 -7.85
N THR A 66 11.72 -4.49 -7.17
CA THR A 66 12.20 -4.90 -5.84
C THR A 66 13.60 -5.49 -5.95
N LYS A 67 13.86 -6.30 -6.98
CA LYS A 67 15.17 -6.90 -7.20
C LYS A 67 16.23 -5.86 -7.57
N LEU A 68 15.87 -4.88 -8.40
CA LEU A 68 16.71 -3.73 -8.69
C LEU A 68 17.04 -2.94 -7.41
N ASN A 69 16.04 -2.70 -6.55
CA ASN A 69 16.28 -2.05 -5.26
C ASN A 69 17.25 -2.84 -4.36
N GLN A 70 17.14 -4.17 -4.29
CA GLN A 70 18.04 -4.99 -3.48
C GLN A 70 19.50 -4.86 -3.96
N ILE A 71 19.73 -4.93 -5.28
CA ILE A 71 21.07 -4.78 -5.85
C ILE A 71 21.66 -3.40 -5.54
N LEU A 72 20.85 -2.34 -5.63
CA LEU A 72 21.29 -1.00 -5.26
C LEU A 72 21.64 -0.89 -3.77
N GLN A 73 20.89 -1.56 -2.89
CA GLN A 73 21.20 -1.62 -1.46
C GLN A 73 22.52 -2.37 -1.18
N GLU A 74 22.74 -3.49 -1.85
CA GLU A 74 24.00 -4.25 -1.75
C GLU A 74 25.19 -3.43 -2.25
N TYR A 75 25.02 -2.68 -3.34
CA TYR A 75 26.05 -1.79 -3.86
C TYR A 75 26.39 -0.67 -2.88
N VAL A 76 25.39 -0.04 -2.26
CA VAL A 76 25.60 0.99 -1.23
C VAL A 76 26.34 0.40 -0.04
N ALA A 77 25.89 -0.74 0.50
CA ALA A 77 26.53 -1.39 1.64
C ALA A 77 27.99 -1.78 1.35
N ALA A 78 28.33 -2.11 0.10
CA ALA A 78 29.69 -2.46 -0.30
C ALA A 78 30.61 -1.24 -0.54
N HIS A 79 30.08 -0.02 -0.63
CA HIS A 79 30.82 1.21 -0.93
C HIS A 79 30.72 2.26 0.20
N GLU A 80 30.14 1.88 1.34
CA GLU A 80 29.99 2.72 2.52
C GLU A 80 31.10 2.41 3.57
N ASP A 81 32.33 2.20 3.09
CA ASP A 81 33.57 2.03 3.88
C ASP A 81 34.28 3.39 4.09
#